data_AF-A0AAU8LG68-F1
#
_entry.id   AF-A0AAU8LG68-F1
#
_cell.length_a   1.000
_cell.length_b   1.000
_cell.length_c   1.000
_cell.angle_alpha   90.00
_cell.angle_beta   90.00
_cell.angle_gamma   90.00
#
_symmetry.space_group_name_H-M   'P 1'
#
loop_
_entity.id
_entity.type
_entity.pdbx_description
1 polymer ?
#
loop_
_entity_poly.entity_id
_entity_poly.type
_entity_poly.pdbx_seq_one_letter_code
_entity_poly.pdbx_strand_id
1 'polypeptide(L)'
;MFFGENRKAFLEFLRNLTPQALFLTLAFVFGSKLDLSLSPGAFDPTFEGIKRTIPFLFSLLVFIGACLANMSLFIESAVSSPAELKERLKTITREEPHFFKRQKKLARATWQDNKSGYLEVILVLLISQIAFIAVVVVAAQAALSSTFL
;
A
#
# COMPACT_ATOMS: atom_id res chain seq x y z
N MET A 1 15.27 -12.80 11.78
CA MET A 1 14.56 -11.68 11.14
C MET A 1 13.96 -12.02 9.76
N PHE A 2 14.52 -12.94 8.95
CA PHE A 2 13.92 -13.34 7.64
C PHE A 2 13.96 -14.86 7.35
N PHE A 3 13.78 -15.71 8.36
CA PHE A 3 13.73 -17.17 8.16
C PHE A 3 12.31 -17.70 8.44
N GLY A 4 11.89 -18.73 7.72
CA GLY A 4 10.58 -19.38 7.88
C GLY A 4 9.40 -18.57 7.34
N GLU A 5 8.30 -18.51 8.09
CA GLU A 5 7.02 -17.88 7.67
C GLU A 5 7.16 -16.39 7.32
N ASN A 6 8.04 -15.65 8.01
CA ASN A 6 8.28 -14.22 7.77
C ASN A 6 8.92 -13.95 6.39
N ARG A 7 9.73 -14.90 5.88
CA ARG A 7 10.30 -14.81 4.52
C ARG A 7 9.20 -14.90 3.46
N LYS A 8 8.24 -15.81 3.66
CA LYS A 8 7.12 -15.98 2.74
C LYS A 8 6.26 -14.73 2.70
N ALA A 9 5.93 -14.18 3.87
CA ALA A 9 5.20 -12.91 3.99
C ALA A 9 5.91 -11.77 3.23
N PHE A 10 7.24 -11.67 3.37
CA PHE A 10 8.03 -10.66 2.67
C PHE A 10 8.06 -10.86 1.15
N LEU A 11 8.24 -12.09 0.66
CA LEU A 11 8.22 -12.36 -0.77
C LEU A 11 6.84 -12.09 -1.39
N GLU A 12 5.76 -12.39 -0.67
CA GLU A 12 4.40 -12.04 -1.10
C GLU A 12 4.19 -10.53 -1.13
N PHE A 13 4.71 -9.81 -0.13
CA PHE A 13 4.71 -8.35 -0.13
C PHE A 13 5.43 -7.78 -1.36
N LEU A 14 6.64 -8.26 -1.66
CA LEU A 14 7.40 -7.85 -2.83
C LEU A 14 6.69 -8.17 -4.15
N ARG A 15 6.06 -9.34 -4.26
CA ARG A 15 5.30 -9.73 -5.46
C ARG A 15 4.14 -8.76 -5.72
N ASN A 16 3.48 -8.30 -4.66
CA ASN A 16 2.37 -7.35 -4.73
C ASN A 16 2.82 -5.91 -5.02
N LEU A 17 4.13 -5.59 -4.98
CA LEU A 17 4.63 -4.28 -5.39
C LEU A 17 4.48 -4.07 -6.90
N THR A 18 4.58 -5.11 -7.73
CA THR A 18 4.46 -4.98 -9.19
C THR A 18 3.12 -4.37 -9.63
N PRO A 19 1.95 -4.89 -9.23
CA PRO A 19 0.68 -4.25 -9.56
C PRO A 19 0.56 -2.85 -8.94
N GLN A 20 1.12 -2.59 -7.76
CA GLN A 20 1.17 -1.23 -7.20
C GLN A 20 1.96 -0.28 -8.09
N ALA A 21 3.12 -0.70 -8.62
CA ALA A 21 3.94 0.11 -9.53
C ALA A 21 3.17 0.47 -10.78
N LEU A 22 2.46 -0.52 -11.35
CA LEU A 22 1.65 -0.35 -12.55
C LEU A 22 0.57 0.72 -12.33
N PHE A 23 -0.25 0.58 -11.30
CA PHE A 23 -1.33 1.54 -11.04
C PHE A 23 -0.83 2.92 -10.64
N LEU A 24 0.29 3.01 -9.92
CA LEU A 24 0.93 4.28 -9.61
C LEU A 24 1.47 4.96 -10.88
N THR A 25 2.09 4.20 -11.78
CA THR A 25 2.59 4.71 -13.06
C THR A 25 1.44 5.18 -13.94
N LEU A 26 0.36 4.40 -14.04
CA LEU A 26 -0.85 4.80 -14.76
C LEU A 26 -1.46 6.07 -14.17
N ALA A 27 -1.51 6.20 -12.84
CA ALA A 27 -1.94 7.42 -12.19
C ALA A 27 -1.06 8.61 -12.59
N PHE A 28 0.27 8.47 -12.64
CA PHE A 28 1.13 9.55 -13.12
C PHE A 28 0.92 9.88 -14.61
N VAL A 29 0.76 8.88 -15.47
CA VAL A 29 0.50 9.10 -16.90
C VAL A 29 -0.82 9.84 -17.12
N PHE A 30 -1.91 9.41 -16.49
CA PHE A 30 -3.20 10.09 -16.60
C PHE A 30 -3.19 11.46 -15.91
N GLY A 31 -2.52 11.56 -14.77
CA GLY A 31 -2.38 12.79 -13.99
C GLY A 31 -1.53 13.86 -14.69
N SER A 32 -0.58 13.48 -15.56
CA SER A 32 0.25 14.43 -16.32
C SER A 32 -0.55 15.37 -17.23
N LYS A 33 -1.78 14.98 -17.59
CA LYS A 33 -2.69 15.75 -18.44
C LYS A 33 -3.69 16.60 -17.64
N LEU A 34 -3.64 16.51 -16.31
CA LEU A 34 -4.53 17.22 -15.41
C LEU A 34 -3.81 18.43 -14.80
N ASP A 35 -4.53 19.53 -14.63
CA ASP A 35 -4.07 20.60 -13.75
C ASP A 35 -4.27 20.13 -12.30
N LEU A 36 -3.19 19.65 -11.69
CA LEU A 36 -3.16 19.23 -10.29
C LEU A 36 -2.82 20.38 -9.34
N SER A 37 -2.80 21.64 -9.82
CA SER A 37 -2.57 22.77 -8.93
C SER A 37 -3.72 22.90 -7.92
N LEU A 38 -3.39 23.24 -6.67
CA LEU A 38 -4.39 23.52 -5.62
C LEU A 38 -5.05 24.91 -5.81
N SER A 39 -5.00 25.46 -7.03
CA SER A 39 -5.54 26.77 -7.33
C SER A 39 -7.07 26.72 -7.42
N PRO A 40 -7.78 27.75 -6.93
CA PRO A 40 -9.22 27.88 -7.15
C PRO A 40 -9.47 28.00 -8.68
N GLY A 41 -9.98 26.92 -9.30
CA GLY A 41 -10.23 26.86 -10.74
C GLY A 41 -9.52 25.72 -11.49
N ALA A 42 -8.63 24.96 -10.84
CA ALA A 42 -7.93 23.83 -11.46
C ALA A 42 -8.86 22.64 -11.79
N PHE A 43 -10.01 22.54 -11.11
CA PHE A 43 -11.02 21.53 -11.43
C PHE A 43 -11.81 21.96 -12.66
N ASP A 44 -11.66 21.20 -13.75
CA ASP A 44 -12.44 21.35 -14.98
C ASP A 44 -13.69 20.46 -14.92
N PRO A 45 -14.89 21.01 -14.63
CA PRO A 45 -16.13 20.25 -14.53
C PRO A 45 -16.73 19.89 -15.90
N THR A 46 -16.06 20.20 -17.02
CA THR A 46 -16.55 19.80 -18.35
C THR A 46 -16.53 18.28 -18.51
N PHE A 47 -17.34 17.77 -19.44
CA PHE A 47 -17.38 16.34 -19.76
C PHE A 47 -15.99 15.78 -20.15
N GLU A 48 -15.20 16.56 -20.88
CA GLU A 48 -13.82 16.20 -21.24
C GLU A 48 -12.87 16.22 -20.02
N GLY A 49 -13.00 17.20 -19.12
CA GLY A 49 -12.26 17.23 -17.85
C GLY A 49 -12.56 16.02 -16.96
N ILE A 50 -13.83 15.66 -16.82
CA ILE A 50 -14.28 14.47 -16.06
C ILE A 50 -13.73 13.18 -16.69
N LYS A 51 -13.82 13.04 -18.02
CA LYS A 51 -13.31 11.87 -18.76
C LYS A 51 -11.81 11.65 -18.57
N ARG A 52 -11.02 12.73 -18.43
CA ARG A 52 -9.58 12.67 -18.12
C ARG A 52 -9.30 12.35 -16.65
N THR A 53 -10.15 12.85 -15.75
CA THR A 53 -9.98 12.71 -14.30
C THR A 53 -10.32 11.32 -13.78
N ILE A 54 -11.33 10.65 -14.35
CA ILE A 54 -11.76 9.29 -13.95
C ILE A 54 -10.61 8.26 -13.97
N PRO A 55 -9.86 8.05 -15.08
CA PRO A 55 -8.81 7.03 -15.12
C PRO A 55 -7.66 7.34 -14.16
N PHE A 56 -7.37 8.62 -13.92
CA PHE A 56 -6.43 9.05 -12.88
C PHE A 56 -6.90 8.63 -11.49
N LEU A 57 -8.12 9.04 -11.10
CA LEU A 57 -8.68 8.73 -9.78
C LEU A 57 -8.83 7.23 -9.56
N PHE A 58 -9.29 6.49 -10.58
CA PHE A 58 -9.42 5.05 -10.50
C PHE A 58 -8.07 4.37 -10.25
N SER A 59 -7.05 4.71 -11.04
CA SER A 59 -5.70 4.14 -10.88
C SER A 59 -5.11 4.48 -9.51
N LEU A 60 -5.31 5.71 -9.04
CA LEU A 60 -4.84 6.16 -7.74
C LEU A 60 -5.55 5.43 -6.59
N LEU A 61 -6.87 5.29 -6.65
CA LEU A 61 -7.65 4.57 -5.63
C LEU A 61 -7.26 3.09 -5.57
N VAL A 62 -7.07 2.45 -6.72
CA VAL A 62 -6.61 1.05 -6.79
C VAL A 62 -5.20 0.92 -6.21
N PHE A 63 -4.29 1.85 -6.52
CA PHE A 63 -2.96 1.87 -5.92
C PHE A 63 -3.02 2.01 -4.39
N ILE A 64 -3.80 2.97 -3.87
CA ILE A 64 -3.96 3.17 -2.42
C ILE A 64 -4.55 1.92 -1.76
N GLY A 65 -5.60 1.35 -2.35
CA GLY A 65 -6.22 0.12 -1.88
C GLY A 65 -5.24 -1.06 -1.86
N ALA A 66 -4.47 -1.23 -2.93
CA ALA A 66 -3.44 -2.28 -3.03
C ALA A 66 -2.31 -2.07 -2.01
N CYS A 67 -1.90 -0.83 -1.74
CA CYS A 67 -0.92 -0.48 -0.72
C CYS A 67 -1.43 -0.89 0.67
N LEU A 68 -2.63 -0.44 1.04
CA LEU A 68 -3.24 -0.76 2.33
C LEU A 68 -3.47 -2.27 2.52
N ALA A 69 -3.94 -2.96 1.48
CA ALA A 69 -4.16 -4.40 1.50
C ALA A 69 -2.83 -5.17 1.64
N ASN A 70 -1.79 -4.78 0.89
CA ASN A 70 -0.49 -5.44 0.94
C ASN A 70 0.19 -5.24 2.30
N MET A 71 0.14 -4.01 2.85
CA MET A 71 0.64 -3.73 4.19
C MET A 71 -0.09 -4.55 5.26
N SER A 72 -1.42 -4.63 5.14
CA SER A 72 -2.26 -5.37 6.07
C SER A 72 -1.96 -6.86 6.06
N LEU A 73 -1.83 -7.46 4.86
CA LEU A 73 -1.46 -8.87 4.69
C LEU A 73 -0.06 -9.16 5.22
N PHE A 74 0.90 -8.26 4.98
CA PHE A 74 2.26 -8.42 5.49
C PHE A 74 2.30 -8.38 7.02
N ILE A 75 1.61 -7.41 7.63
CA ILE A 75 1.52 -7.32 9.10
C ILE A 75 0.87 -8.59 9.63
N GLU A 76 -0.30 -8.99 9.14
CA GLU A 76 -0.99 -10.21 9.58
C GLU A 76 -0.08 -11.46 9.49
N SER A 77 0.69 -11.57 8.40
CA SER A 77 1.52 -12.76 8.14
C SER A 77 2.84 -12.76 8.92
N ALA A 78 3.49 -11.60 9.08
CA ALA A 78 4.79 -11.48 9.75
C ALA A 78 4.68 -11.46 11.29
N VAL A 79 3.53 -11.05 11.80
CA VAL A 79 3.24 -10.96 13.23
C VAL A 79 2.78 -12.29 13.84
N SER A 80 2.08 -13.12 13.07
CA SER A 80 1.43 -14.36 13.55
C SER A 80 2.40 -15.53 13.80
N SER A 81 3.69 -15.25 14.00
CA SER A 81 4.74 -16.27 14.10
C SER A 81 4.72 -17.15 15.37
N PRO A 82 4.17 -16.73 16.54
CA PRO A 82 3.93 -17.64 17.66
C PRO A 82 2.60 -18.41 17.45
N ALA A 83 2.62 -19.73 17.60
CA ALA A 83 1.43 -20.59 17.42
C ALA A 83 0.24 -20.19 18.33
N GLU A 84 0.52 -19.71 19.55
CA GLU A 84 -0.50 -19.21 20.50
C GLU A 84 -1.11 -17.87 20.05
N LEU A 85 -0.29 -16.99 19.44
CA LEU A 85 -0.78 -15.74 18.86
C LEU A 85 -1.66 -16.04 17.65
N LYS A 86 -1.30 -17.05 16.85
CA LYS A 86 -2.03 -17.49 15.66
C LYS A 86 -3.46 -17.90 15.98
N GLU A 87 -3.71 -18.62 17.08
CA GLU A 87 -5.07 -18.93 17.52
C GLU A 87 -5.85 -17.69 17.95
N ARG A 88 -5.26 -16.82 18.78
CA ARG A 88 -5.91 -15.57 19.21
C ARG A 88 -6.26 -14.64 18.05
N LEU A 89 -5.34 -14.50 17.08
CA LEU A 89 -5.54 -13.68 15.89
C LEU A 89 -6.61 -14.30 14.96
N LYS A 90 -6.66 -15.64 14.85
CA LYS A 90 -7.69 -16.33 14.06
C LYS A 90 -9.09 -16.14 14.63
N THR A 91 -9.24 -16.10 15.95
CA THR A 91 -10.50 -15.78 16.63
C THR A 91 -10.91 -14.32 16.37
N ILE A 92 -9.99 -13.37 16.51
CA ILE A 92 -10.25 -11.94 16.21
C ILE A 92 -10.66 -11.75 14.75
N THR A 93 -10.02 -12.44 13.81
CA THR A 93 -10.34 -12.36 12.39
C THR A 93 -11.71 -12.91 12.05
N ARG A 94 -12.20 -13.89 12.84
CA ARG A 94 -13.51 -14.52 12.66
C ARG A 94 -14.65 -13.71 13.33
N GLU A 95 -14.35 -13.03 14.43
CA GLU A 95 -15.34 -12.25 15.20
C GLU A 95 -15.57 -10.84 14.65
N GLU A 96 -14.58 -10.22 13.99
CA GLU A 96 -14.68 -8.83 13.54
C GLU A 96 -14.83 -8.73 12.01
N PRO A 97 -16.06 -8.48 11.49
CA PRO A 97 -16.29 -8.30 10.06
C PRO A 97 -15.72 -6.98 9.53
N HIS A 98 -15.49 -5.99 10.41
CA HIS A 98 -14.95 -4.69 10.01
C HIS A 98 -13.43 -4.69 9.96
N PHE A 99 -12.89 -4.51 8.75
CA PHE A 99 -11.45 -4.45 8.46
C PHE A 99 -10.66 -3.54 9.41
N PHE A 100 -11.09 -2.29 9.63
CA PHE A 100 -10.37 -1.35 10.50
C PHE A 100 -10.38 -1.77 11.97
N LYS A 101 -11.50 -2.32 12.47
CA LYS A 101 -11.60 -2.80 13.86
C LYS A 101 -10.73 -4.03 14.07
N ARG A 102 -10.74 -4.94 13.09
CA ARG A 102 -9.88 -6.12 13.04
C ARG A 102 -8.41 -5.74 13.09
N GLN A 103 -7.96 -4.86 12.18
CA GLN A 103 -6.56 -4.41 12.15
C GLN A 103 -6.13 -3.73 13.45
N LYS A 104 -6.98 -2.90 14.06
CA LYS A 104 -6.68 -2.27 15.35
C LYS A 104 -6.53 -3.30 16.49
N LYS A 105 -7.39 -4.32 16.53
CA LYS A 105 -7.30 -5.39 17.54
C LYS A 105 -6.07 -6.26 17.34
N LEU A 106 -5.77 -6.64 16.09
CA LEU A 106 -4.58 -7.43 15.73
C LEU A 106 -3.29 -6.67 16.10
N ALA A 107 -3.22 -5.38 15.75
CA ALA A 107 -2.11 -4.50 16.12
C ALA A 107 -1.93 -4.40 17.65
N ARG A 108 -3.04 -4.20 18.40
CA ARG A 108 -2.98 -4.09 19.86
C ARG A 108 -2.57 -5.38 20.55
N ALA A 109 -3.10 -6.52 20.12
CA ALA A 109 -2.78 -7.82 20.67
C ALA A 109 -1.29 -8.15 20.47
N THR A 110 -0.79 -7.85 19.27
CA THR A 110 0.62 -8.07 18.93
C THR A 110 1.56 -7.13 19.66
N TRP A 111 1.18 -5.86 19.77
CA TRP A 111 1.95 -4.87 20.54
C TRP A 111 2.08 -5.27 22.01
N GLN A 112 1.06 -5.90 22.60
CA GLN A 112 1.12 -6.34 23.98
C GLN A 112 2.05 -7.54 24.19
N ASP A 113 2.16 -8.41 23.19
CA ASP A 113 2.94 -9.65 23.28
C ASP A 113 4.42 -9.46 22.90
N ASN A 114 4.71 -8.80 21.77
CA ASN A 114 6.08 -8.61 21.29
C ASN A 114 6.29 -7.23 20.62
N LYS A 115 6.49 -6.20 21.46
CA LYS A 115 6.73 -4.81 21.02
C LYS A 115 7.90 -4.68 20.06
N SER A 116 9.03 -5.33 20.36
CA SER A 116 10.26 -5.21 19.58
C SER A 116 10.09 -5.81 18.19
N GLY A 117 9.54 -7.02 18.09
CA GLY A 117 9.28 -7.67 16.80
C GLY A 117 8.24 -6.94 15.97
N TYR A 118 7.20 -6.39 16.59
CA TYR A 118 6.18 -5.60 15.90
C TYR A 118 6.74 -4.30 15.31
N LEU A 119 7.53 -3.56 16.09
CA LEU A 119 8.18 -2.33 15.62
C LEU A 119 9.16 -2.61 14.47
N GLU A 120 9.90 -3.70 14.58
CA GLU A 120 10.85 -4.14 13.56
C GLU A 120 10.15 -4.49 12.23
N VAL A 121 9.03 -5.22 12.28
CA VAL A 121 8.21 -5.54 11.10
C VAL A 121 7.61 -4.27 10.47
N ILE A 122 7.09 -3.35 11.28
CA ILE A 122 6.56 -2.07 10.78
C ILE A 122 7.68 -1.25 10.13
N LEU A 123 8.84 -1.18 10.76
CA LEU A 123 9.97 -0.41 10.26
C LEU A 123 10.41 -0.92 8.88
N VAL A 124 10.57 -2.24 8.73
CA VAL A 124 10.92 -2.86 7.45
C VAL A 124 9.86 -2.58 6.40
N LEU A 125 8.58 -2.68 6.75
CA LEU A 125 7.47 -2.38 5.84
C LEU A 125 7.47 -0.92 5.39
N LEU A 126 7.63 0.03 6.32
CA LEU A 126 7.65 1.45 6.00
C LEU A 126 8.84 1.83 5.13
N ILE A 127 10.04 1.36 5.48
CA ILE A 127 11.25 1.61 4.68
C ILE A 127 11.08 1.03 3.28
N SER A 128 10.62 -0.22 3.17
CA SER A 128 10.42 -0.89 1.87
C SER A 128 9.39 -0.17 1.01
N GLN A 129 8.25 0.24 1.60
CA GLN A 129 7.22 0.95 0.86
C GLN A 129 7.69 2.34 0.42
N ILE A 130 8.33 3.11 1.31
CA ILE A 130 8.80 4.46 0.99
C ILE A 130 9.87 4.40 -0.10
N ALA A 131 10.84 3.49 0.03
CA ALA A 131 11.89 3.30 -0.98
C ALA A 131 11.29 2.91 -2.34
N PHE A 132 10.32 1.98 -2.34
CA PHE A 132 9.62 1.58 -3.55
C PHE A 132 8.87 2.73 -4.20
N ILE A 133 8.06 3.48 -3.44
CA ILE A 133 7.31 4.63 -3.96
C ILE A 133 8.29 5.68 -4.51
N ALA A 134 9.37 5.98 -3.79
CA ALA A 134 10.38 6.94 -4.24
C ALA A 134 11.00 6.53 -5.59
N VAL A 135 11.38 5.26 -5.75
CA VAL A 135 11.93 4.74 -7.00
C VAL A 135 10.91 4.87 -8.14
N VAL A 136 9.64 4.49 -7.90
CA VAL A 136 8.60 4.58 -8.93
C VAL A 136 8.32 6.04 -9.31
N VAL A 137 8.29 6.96 -8.34
CA VAL A 137 8.09 8.40 -8.58
C VAL A 137 9.23 8.96 -9.41
N VAL A 138 10.49 8.69 -9.04
CA VAL A 138 11.66 9.18 -9.77
C VAL A 138 11.69 8.60 -11.19
N ALA A 139 11.40 7.30 -11.34
CA ALA A 139 11.32 6.66 -12.66
C ALA A 139 10.20 7.25 -13.52
N ALA A 140 9.02 7.51 -12.95
CA ALA A 140 7.91 8.13 -13.65
C ALA A 140 8.24 9.57 -14.07
N GLN A 141 8.87 10.37 -13.20
CA GLN A 141 9.32 11.72 -13.53
C GLN A 141 10.38 11.73 -14.64
N ALA A 142 11.35 10.81 -14.58
CA ALA A 142 12.35 10.65 -15.62
C ALA A 142 11.70 10.27 -16.96
N ALA A 143 10.71 9.36 -16.95
CA ALA A 143 10.00 8.96 -18.16
C ALA A 143 9.19 10.12 -18.77
N LEU A 144 8.47 10.89 -17.94
CA LEU A 144 7.67 12.03 -18.38
C LEU A 144 8.52 13.22 -18.87
N SER A 145 9.74 13.38 -18.37
CA SER A 145 10.66 14.45 -18.80
C SER A 145 11.53 14.05 -20.00
N SER A 146 11.76 12.75 -20.21
CA SER A 146 12.46 12.27 -21.40
C SER A 146 11.59 12.46 -22.65
N THR A 147 12.17 13.06 -23.69
CA THR A 147 11.52 13.57 -24.92
C THR A 147 10.97 12.48 -25.86
N PHE A 148 10.62 11.30 -25.33
CA PHE A 148 10.06 10.17 -26.08
C PHE A 148 8.51 10.11 -26.07
N LEU A 149 7.86 11.24 -25.74
CA LEU A 149 6.44 11.50 -25.97
C LEU A 149 6.27 12.82 -26.73
#